data_AF-A0A349BWC4-F1
#
_entry.id   AF-A0A349BWC4-F1
#
_cell.length_a   1.000
_cell.length_b   1.000
_cell.length_c   1.000
_cell.angle_alpha   90.00
_cell.angle_beta   90.00
_cell.angle_gamma   90.00
#
_symmetry.space_group_name_H-M   'P 1'
#
loop_
_entity.id
_entity.type
_entity.pdbx_description
1 polymer ?
#
loop_
_entity_poly.entity_id
_entity_poly.type
_entity_poly.pdbx_seq_one_letter_code
_entity_poly.pdbx_strand_id
1 'polypeptide(L)'
;MISKPKSTLPIASFVLLMFLISSPIVKAQKSELSLDFHKNRRAELRQKMPNNSVAVFFSAPVRNRANDVDFIFHQDPNFFYLTGWNEPHAVLLVFNVPQQDDNGVYYEKLYVRERDARNEMWNGRQSGVEGAAKMGFDRVASKNEFVQTELNFDRFDRVLLFDFENDVRDEKNDSSDLYDLQQHFKAAINYPEHFDADRY
;
A
#
# COMPACT_ATOMS: atom_id res chain seq x y z
N MET A 1 41.84 53.81 44.17
CA MET A 1 40.79 52.90 44.69
C MET A 1 40.16 52.19 43.52
N ILE A 2 40.39 50.88 43.44
CA ILE A 2 40.07 50.00 42.32
C ILE A 2 38.57 49.64 42.38
N SER A 3 37.82 49.90 41.30
CA SER A 3 36.42 49.47 41.14
C SER A 3 36.32 48.59 39.89
N LYS A 4 35.90 47.34 40.10
CA LYS A 4 35.91 46.23 39.14
C LYS A 4 34.96 46.45 37.95
N PRO A 5 35.24 45.85 36.78
CA PRO A 5 34.33 45.87 35.64
C PRO A 5 33.09 45.01 35.89
N LYS A 6 31.91 45.48 35.44
CA LYS A 6 30.64 44.75 35.48
C LYS A 6 30.71 43.55 34.54
N SER A 7 30.61 42.35 35.10
CA SER A 7 30.45 41.10 34.36
C SER A 7 29.04 41.01 33.79
N THR A 8 28.88 41.18 32.48
CA THR A 8 27.67 40.77 31.76
C THR A 8 27.80 39.28 31.44
N LEU A 9 27.04 38.46 32.16
CA LEU A 9 26.82 37.05 31.83
C LEU A 9 26.21 36.94 30.43
N PRO A 10 26.64 35.97 29.59
CA PRO A 10 26.00 35.76 28.30
C PRO A 10 24.62 35.16 28.53
N ILE A 11 23.59 35.81 27.98
CA ILE A 11 22.24 35.27 27.84
C ILE A 11 22.32 34.20 26.75
N ALA A 12 22.88 33.04 27.09
CA ALA A 12 23.08 31.91 26.20
C ALA A 12 22.86 30.61 26.97
N SER A 13 21.64 30.42 27.49
CA SER A 13 21.15 29.12 27.98
C SER A 13 19.75 29.31 28.53
N PHE A 14 18.70 29.18 27.70
CA PHE A 14 17.41 28.58 28.09
C PHE A 14 16.41 28.46 26.93
N VAL A 15 16.82 28.01 25.74
CA VAL A 15 15.85 27.53 24.72
C VAL A 15 16.43 26.29 24.05
N LEU A 16 16.62 25.24 24.84
CA LEU A 16 17.05 23.94 24.31
C LEU A 16 16.47 22.82 25.19
N LEU A 17 15.15 22.69 25.28
CA LEU A 17 14.50 21.44 25.72
C LEU A 17 12.97 21.40 25.54
N MET A 18 12.43 21.64 24.34
CA MET A 18 11.00 21.33 24.08
C MET A 18 10.67 20.95 22.63
N PHE A 19 11.62 20.33 21.91
CA PHE A 19 11.32 19.57 20.69
C PHE A 19 11.60 18.09 20.91
N LEU A 20 11.09 17.54 22.02
CA LEU A 20 10.99 16.11 22.18
C LEU A 20 9.67 15.63 21.57
N ILE A 21 9.80 15.08 20.36
CA ILE A 21 9.00 13.96 19.86
C ILE A 21 7.50 14.26 19.70
N SER A 22 7.15 15.19 18.81
CA SER A 22 5.87 15.08 18.09
C SER A 22 6.04 14.10 16.92
N SER A 23 6.32 12.83 17.23
CA SER A 23 6.08 11.78 16.22
C SER A 23 4.60 11.87 15.88
N PRO A 24 4.21 12.17 14.63
CA PRO A 24 2.81 12.20 14.29
C PRO A 24 2.32 10.77 14.48
N ILE A 25 1.50 10.51 15.51
CA ILE A 25 0.92 9.18 15.75
C ILE A 25 0.21 8.79 14.45
N VAL A 26 0.83 7.91 13.66
CA VAL A 26 0.23 7.33 12.47
C VAL A 26 -0.84 6.40 13.00
N LYS A 27 -2.10 6.81 12.87
CA LYS A 27 -3.23 5.93 13.15
C LYS A 27 -3.27 4.92 12.02
N ALA A 28 -2.92 3.68 12.32
CA ALA A 28 -3.26 2.55 11.47
C ALA A 28 -4.80 2.45 11.38
N GLN A 29 -5.30 1.89 10.29
CA GLN A 29 -6.73 1.71 10.11
C GLN A 29 -7.29 0.78 11.18
N LYS A 30 -8.34 1.24 11.87
CA LYS A 30 -8.99 0.48 12.93
C LYS A 30 -9.96 -0.53 12.30
N SER A 31 -9.44 -1.70 11.96
CA SER A 31 -10.23 -2.89 11.67
C SER A 31 -10.78 -3.48 12.98
N GLU A 32 -12.02 -4.00 12.96
CA GLU A 32 -12.54 -4.81 14.08
C GLU A 32 -11.83 -6.19 14.15
N LEU A 33 -11.24 -6.62 13.04
CA LEU A 33 -10.46 -7.85 12.92
C LEU A 33 -8.99 -7.57 13.28
N SER A 34 -8.36 -8.52 13.97
CA SER A 34 -6.97 -8.38 14.40
C SER A 34 -5.98 -8.50 13.23
N LEU A 35 -4.77 -7.96 13.41
CA LEU A 35 -3.68 -8.13 12.43
C LEU A 35 -3.35 -9.62 12.21
N ASP A 36 -3.37 -10.41 13.29
CA ASP A 36 -3.14 -11.85 13.24
C ASP A 36 -4.23 -12.58 12.43
N PHE A 37 -5.47 -12.10 12.46
CA PHE A 37 -6.54 -12.66 11.63
C PHE A 37 -6.14 -12.58 10.14
N HIS A 38 -5.82 -11.38 9.65
CA HIS A 38 -5.47 -11.17 8.25
C HIS A 38 -4.21 -11.96 7.85
N LYS A 39 -3.19 -11.97 8.71
CA LYS A 39 -1.96 -12.76 8.52
C LYS A 39 -2.26 -14.25 8.37
N ASN A 40 -3.10 -14.81 9.25
CA ASN A 40 -3.50 -16.21 9.19
C ASN A 40 -4.29 -16.53 7.92
N ARG A 41 -5.15 -15.62 7.44
CA ARG A 41 -5.88 -15.81 6.17
C ARG A 41 -4.96 -15.85 4.96
N ARG A 42 -3.92 -15.01 4.92
CA ARG A 42 -2.90 -15.07 3.85
C ARG A 42 -2.08 -16.37 3.92
N ALA A 43 -1.78 -16.86 5.12
CA ALA A 43 -1.13 -18.16 5.29
C ALA A 43 -2.01 -19.34 4.84
N GLU A 44 -3.30 -19.34 5.19
CA GLU A 44 -4.28 -20.34 4.74
C GLU A 44 -4.48 -20.32 3.22
N LEU A 45 -4.55 -19.13 2.61
CA LEU A 45 -4.60 -18.96 1.17
C LEU A 45 -3.39 -19.63 0.52
N ARG A 46 -2.18 -19.33 1.02
CA ARG A 46 -0.92 -19.86 0.49
C ARG A 46 -0.87 -21.39 0.48
N GLN A 47 -1.41 -22.03 1.52
CA GLN A 47 -1.49 -23.50 1.62
C GLN A 47 -2.42 -24.12 0.56
N LYS A 48 -3.39 -23.36 0.05
CA LYS A 48 -4.35 -23.81 -0.96
C LYS A 48 -3.95 -23.45 -2.38
N MET A 49 -2.97 -22.56 -2.53
CA MET A 49 -2.46 -22.17 -3.85
C MET A 49 -1.73 -23.35 -4.52
N PRO A 50 -1.81 -23.47 -5.86
CA PRO A 50 -0.95 -24.39 -6.60
C PRO A 50 0.53 -24.14 -6.31
N ASN A 51 1.34 -25.19 -6.41
CA ASN A 51 2.79 -25.05 -6.30
C ASN A 51 3.33 -24.02 -7.31
N ASN A 52 4.36 -23.28 -6.89
CA ASN A 52 5.04 -22.27 -7.70
C ASN A 52 4.08 -21.25 -8.36
N SER A 53 3.10 -20.75 -7.59
CA SER A 53 2.15 -19.75 -8.06
C SER A 53 2.21 -18.45 -7.26
N VAL A 54 1.62 -17.40 -7.83
CA VAL A 54 1.40 -16.10 -7.17
C VAL A 54 -0.07 -15.71 -7.31
N ALA A 55 -0.67 -15.21 -6.24
CA ALA A 55 -2.00 -14.63 -6.25
C ALA A 55 -1.92 -13.11 -6.14
N VAL A 56 -2.69 -12.41 -6.97
CA VAL A 56 -2.69 -10.96 -7.09
C VAL A 56 -4.09 -10.42 -6.79
N PHE A 57 -4.16 -9.50 -5.84
CA PHE A 57 -5.41 -8.85 -5.45
C PHE A 57 -5.25 -7.34 -5.56
N PHE A 58 -6.23 -6.69 -6.16
CA PHE A 58 -6.31 -5.24 -6.28
C PHE A 58 -7.32 -4.68 -5.28
N SER A 59 -7.08 -3.47 -4.79
CA SER A 59 -8.12 -2.71 -4.06
C SER A 59 -9.29 -2.38 -4.99
N ALA A 60 -10.46 -2.09 -4.42
CA ALA A 60 -11.57 -1.50 -5.13
C ALA A 60 -11.21 -0.12 -5.72
N PRO A 61 -11.84 0.26 -6.84
CA PRO A 61 -11.73 1.61 -7.40
C PRO A 61 -12.51 2.63 -6.58
N VAL A 62 -12.06 3.89 -6.64
CA VAL A 62 -12.89 5.04 -6.27
C VAL A 62 -13.94 5.23 -7.36
N ARG A 63 -15.21 5.36 -6.97
CA ARG A 63 -16.34 5.50 -7.90
C ARG A 63 -16.83 6.94 -7.91
N ASN A 64 -16.79 7.57 -9.08
CA ASN A 64 -17.33 8.91 -9.25
C ASN A 64 -18.86 8.88 -9.20
N ARG A 65 -19.45 9.81 -8.45
CA ARG A 65 -20.90 9.99 -8.37
C ARG A 65 -21.37 11.06 -9.36
N ALA A 66 -20.76 12.24 -9.29
CA ALA A 66 -21.04 13.36 -10.18
C ALA A 66 -19.94 14.42 -10.05
N ASN A 67 -19.45 14.95 -11.17
CA ASN A 67 -18.42 15.99 -11.20
C ASN A 67 -17.19 15.61 -10.34
N ASP A 68 -16.88 16.42 -9.33
CA ASP A 68 -15.80 16.27 -8.35
C ASP A 68 -16.22 15.51 -7.08
N VAL A 69 -17.40 14.88 -7.09
CA VAL A 69 -17.93 14.13 -5.96
C VAL A 69 -17.87 12.63 -6.23
N ASP A 70 -17.20 11.92 -5.34
CA ASP A 70 -17.13 10.46 -5.34
C ASP A 70 -18.14 9.84 -4.38
N PHE A 71 -18.47 8.57 -4.61
CA PHE A 71 -19.16 7.75 -3.63
C PHE A 71 -18.27 7.47 -2.42
N ILE A 72 -18.89 7.11 -1.30
CA ILE A 72 -18.14 6.62 -0.14
C ILE A 72 -17.38 5.36 -0.57
N PHE A 73 -16.06 5.38 -0.36
CA PHE A 73 -15.21 4.26 -0.70
C PHE A 73 -15.64 2.99 0.05
N HIS A 74 -15.81 1.90 -0.69
CA HIS A 74 -16.05 0.58 -0.15
C HIS A 74 -15.04 -0.38 -0.77
N GLN A 75 -14.27 -1.05 0.08
CA GLN A 75 -13.20 -1.94 -0.36
C GLN A 75 -13.75 -3.23 -0.96
N ASP A 76 -12.97 -3.85 -1.84
CA ASP A 76 -13.22 -5.21 -2.30
C ASP A 76 -13.21 -6.18 -1.09
N PRO A 77 -14.25 -7.00 -0.88
CA PRO A 77 -14.35 -7.85 0.29
C PRO A 77 -13.19 -8.86 0.40
N ASN A 78 -12.71 -9.42 -0.71
CA ASN A 78 -11.61 -10.39 -0.69
C ASN A 78 -10.30 -9.70 -0.31
N PHE A 79 -10.03 -8.55 -0.91
CA PHE A 79 -8.88 -7.71 -0.59
C PHE A 79 -8.92 -7.29 0.88
N PHE A 80 -10.04 -6.76 1.37
CA PHE A 80 -10.18 -6.36 2.77
C PHE A 80 -10.03 -7.53 3.73
N TYR A 81 -10.60 -8.69 3.42
CA TYR A 81 -10.49 -9.89 4.24
C TYR A 81 -9.04 -10.35 4.42
N LEU A 82 -8.22 -10.25 3.36
CA LEU A 82 -6.82 -10.65 3.39
C LEU A 82 -5.89 -9.58 3.99
N THR A 83 -6.26 -8.30 3.93
CA THR A 83 -5.34 -7.19 4.24
C THR A 83 -5.74 -6.36 5.45
N GLY A 84 -7.04 -6.20 5.72
CA GLY A 84 -7.58 -5.16 6.60
C GLY A 84 -7.37 -3.74 6.06
N TRP A 85 -6.87 -3.59 4.83
CA TRP A 85 -6.55 -2.31 4.21
C TRP A 85 -7.76 -1.74 3.47
N ASN A 86 -8.12 -0.51 3.78
CA ASN A 86 -9.32 0.21 3.37
C ASN A 86 -8.96 1.59 2.77
N GLU A 87 -7.91 1.64 1.97
CA GLU A 87 -7.63 2.78 1.06
C GLU A 87 -7.53 2.26 -0.38
N PRO A 88 -7.86 3.09 -1.38
CA PRO A 88 -7.74 2.73 -2.80
C PRO A 88 -6.28 2.67 -3.26
N HIS A 89 -6.10 2.27 -4.52
CA HIS A 89 -4.81 2.22 -5.24
C HIS A 89 -3.77 1.34 -4.54
N ALA A 90 -4.17 0.11 -4.21
CA ALA A 90 -3.31 -0.88 -3.57
C ALA A 90 -3.31 -2.23 -4.29
N VAL A 91 -2.19 -2.94 -4.19
CA VAL A 91 -2.00 -4.29 -4.74
C VAL A 91 -1.39 -5.20 -3.68
N LEU A 92 -1.99 -6.35 -3.45
CA LEU A 92 -1.41 -7.42 -2.63
C LEU A 92 -0.92 -8.54 -3.54
N LEU A 93 0.36 -8.90 -3.39
CA LEU A 93 0.93 -10.12 -3.94
C LEU A 93 1.08 -11.15 -2.82
N VAL A 94 0.61 -12.37 -3.04
CA VAL A 94 0.84 -13.54 -2.16
C VAL A 94 1.53 -14.62 -2.96
N PHE A 95 2.71 -15.05 -2.51
CA PHE A 95 3.53 -16.05 -3.19
C PHE A 95 3.39 -17.41 -2.49
N ASN A 96 3.20 -18.48 -3.27
CA ASN A 96 3.23 -19.84 -2.74
C ASN A 96 4.64 -20.24 -2.27
N VAL A 97 5.65 -19.85 -3.06
CA VAL A 97 7.07 -20.10 -2.78
C VAL A 97 7.74 -18.86 -2.17
N PRO A 98 8.75 -19.04 -1.29
CA PRO A 98 9.46 -17.92 -0.68
C PRO A 98 10.13 -17.03 -1.71
N GLN A 99 10.06 -15.74 -1.49
CA GLN A 99 10.81 -14.71 -2.18
C GLN A 99 11.97 -14.24 -1.30
N GLN A 100 13.00 -13.62 -1.88
CA GLN A 100 14.15 -13.15 -1.12
C GLN A 100 14.56 -11.74 -1.58
N ASP A 101 14.88 -10.90 -0.62
CA ASP A 101 15.53 -9.60 -0.81
C ASP A 101 16.56 -9.36 0.32
N ASP A 102 17.10 -8.14 0.40
CA ASP A 102 18.09 -7.76 1.41
C ASP A 102 17.55 -7.86 2.86
N ASN A 103 16.23 -7.85 3.04
CA ASN A 103 15.57 -7.99 4.33
C ASN A 103 15.18 -9.46 4.63
N GLY A 104 15.64 -10.41 3.82
CA GLY A 104 15.44 -11.85 4.01
C GLY A 104 14.26 -12.42 3.22
N VAL A 105 13.71 -13.52 3.72
CA VAL A 105 12.63 -14.26 3.04
C VAL A 105 11.27 -13.61 3.31
N TYR A 106 10.42 -13.55 2.29
CA TYR A 106 9.04 -13.08 2.40
C TYR A 106 8.10 -13.89 1.51
N TYR A 107 6.80 -13.87 1.83
CA TYR A 107 5.77 -14.56 1.07
C TYR A 107 4.64 -13.65 0.61
N GLU A 108 4.69 -12.37 0.97
CA GLU A 108 3.69 -11.40 0.58
C GLU A 108 4.29 -10.00 0.50
N LYS A 109 3.76 -9.20 -0.42
CA LYS A 109 4.14 -7.80 -0.56
C LYS A 109 2.89 -6.98 -0.85
N LEU A 110 2.67 -5.96 -0.03
CA LEU A 110 1.59 -4.99 -0.22
C LEU A 110 2.16 -3.70 -0.82
N TYR A 111 1.57 -3.23 -1.91
CA TYR A 111 1.84 -1.94 -2.50
C TYR A 111 0.70 -1.00 -2.19
N VAL A 112 1.00 0.18 -1.64
CA VAL A 112 0.02 1.20 -1.26
C VAL A 112 0.50 2.58 -1.67
N ARG A 113 -0.40 3.55 -1.75
CA ARG A 113 0.00 4.94 -1.97
C ARG A 113 0.92 5.49 -0.88
N GLU A 114 1.74 6.46 -1.27
CA GLU A 114 2.48 7.28 -0.32
C GLU A 114 1.55 8.31 0.34
N ARG A 115 2.01 8.92 1.43
CA ARG A 115 1.26 10.03 2.02
C ARG A 115 1.47 11.29 1.17
N ASP A 116 0.38 11.91 0.77
CA ASP A 116 0.40 13.20 0.09
C ASP A 116 -0.21 14.27 1.00
N ALA A 117 0.63 15.16 1.52
CA ALA A 117 0.22 16.25 2.40
C ALA A 117 -0.79 17.21 1.74
N ARG A 118 -0.72 17.42 0.42
CA ARG A 118 -1.67 18.27 -0.31
C ARG A 118 -3.04 17.60 -0.36
N ASN A 119 -3.08 16.30 -0.65
CA ASN A 119 -4.31 15.52 -0.68
C ASN A 119 -4.92 15.38 0.74
N GLU A 120 -4.07 15.22 1.76
CA GLU A 120 -4.48 15.12 3.17
C GLU A 120 -5.24 16.34 3.68
N MET A 121 -4.98 17.54 3.14
CA MET A 121 -5.69 18.76 3.50
C MET A 121 -7.18 18.70 3.15
N TRP A 122 -7.54 17.95 2.11
CA TRP A 122 -8.90 17.89 1.57
C TRP A 122 -9.61 16.57 1.91
N ASN A 123 -8.89 15.45 1.77
CA ASN A 123 -9.48 14.11 1.86
C ASN A 123 -9.21 13.42 3.21
N GLY A 124 -8.55 14.12 4.13
CA GLY A 124 -8.19 13.59 5.43
C GLY A 124 -6.92 12.74 5.41
N ARG A 125 -6.54 12.28 6.61
CA ARG A 125 -5.23 11.67 6.85
C ARG A 125 -5.11 10.30 6.18
N GLN A 126 -3.97 10.06 5.55
CA GLN A 126 -3.67 8.83 4.83
C GLN A 126 -2.70 7.99 5.66
N SER A 127 -2.88 6.66 5.65
CA SER A 127 -2.00 5.75 6.37
C SER A 127 -0.65 5.64 5.67
N GLY A 128 -0.69 5.54 4.35
CA GLY A 128 0.45 5.35 3.46
C GLY A 128 1.31 4.12 3.80
N VAL A 129 2.50 4.06 3.20
CA VAL A 129 3.48 2.97 3.40
C VAL A 129 3.82 2.77 4.89
N GLU A 130 4.00 3.85 5.66
CA GLU A 130 4.33 3.77 7.09
C GLU A 130 3.20 3.14 7.92
N GLY A 131 1.94 3.45 7.58
CA GLY A 131 0.78 2.85 8.23
C GLY A 131 0.63 1.37 7.88
N ALA A 132 0.78 1.02 6.59
CA ALA A 132 0.74 -0.35 6.11
C ALA A 132 1.85 -1.22 6.72
N ALA A 133 3.06 -0.68 6.91
CA ALA A 133 4.18 -1.40 7.54
C ALA A 133 3.87 -1.88 8.98
N LYS A 134 2.89 -1.26 9.65
CA LYS A 134 2.44 -1.62 11.01
C LYS A 134 1.33 -2.67 11.02
N MET A 135 0.89 -3.17 9.85
CA MET A 135 -0.23 -4.10 9.70
C MET A 135 0.19 -5.57 9.58
N GLY A 136 1.48 -5.88 9.73
CA GLY A 136 1.97 -7.26 9.80
C GLY A 136 2.12 -7.95 8.45
N PHE A 137 2.35 -7.20 7.38
CA PHE A 137 2.81 -7.74 6.09
C PHE A 137 4.32 -8.01 6.13
N ASP A 138 4.78 -9.02 5.39
CA ASP A 138 6.22 -9.29 5.27
C ASP A 138 6.95 -8.13 4.57
N ARG A 139 6.36 -7.58 3.50
CA ARG A 139 6.88 -6.43 2.76
C ARG A 139 5.78 -5.43 2.44
N VAL A 140 6.14 -4.15 2.48
CA VAL A 140 5.29 -3.04 2.08
C VAL A 140 6.11 -2.08 1.23
N ALA A 141 5.54 -1.62 0.12
CA ALA A 141 6.16 -0.69 -0.81
C ALA A 141 5.16 0.34 -1.33
N SER A 142 5.64 1.36 -2.03
CA SER A 142 4.76 2.36 -2.64
C SER A 142 4.14 1.81 -3.94
N LYS A 143 2.93 2.26 -4.28
CA LYS A 143 2.29 1.95 -5.56
C LYS A 143 3.10 2.47 -6.76
N ASN A 144 3.87 3.54 -6.56
CA ASN A 144 4.86 4.03 -7.52
C ASN A 144 5.96 2.99 -7.80
N GLU A 145 6.45 2.30 -6.77
CA GLU A 145 7.42 1.22 -6.94
C GLU A 145 6.84 0.06 -7.77
N PHE A 146 5.55 -0.26 -7.60
CA PHE A 146 4.90 -1.33 -8.37
C PHE A 146 4.98 -1.06 -9.88
N VAL A 147 4.62 0.15 -10.33
CA VAL A 147 4.62 0.52 -11.76
C VAL A 147 6.03 0.73 -12.34
N GLN A 148 7.04 0.95 -11.48
CA GLN A 148 8.44 1.11 -11.91
C GLN A 148 9.23 -0.19 -11.90
N THR A 149 8.77 -1.19 -11.14
CA THR A 149 9.45 -2.48 -11.03
C THR A 149 9.11 -3.34 -12.23
N GLU A 150 10.14 -3.97 -12.82
CA GLU A 150 9.95 -5.04 -13.79
C GLU A 150 9.39 -6.28 -13.08
N LEU A 151 8.12 -6.57 -13.32
CA LEU A 151 7.44 -7.70 -12.72
C LEU A 151 7.65 -8.94 -13.59
N ASN A 152 8.58 -9.81 -13.20
CA ASN A 152 8.77 -11.10 -13.87
C ASN A 152 7.81 -12.15 -13.29
N PHE A 153 6.65 -12.30 -13.92
CA PHE A 153 5.67 -13.33 -13.59
C PHE A 153 5.90 -14.66 -14.32
N ASP A 154 6.68 -14.68 -15.39
CA ASP A 154 6.99 -15.88 -16.20
C ASP A 154 7.70 -16.98 -15.42
N ARG A 155 8.34 -16.64 -14.29
CA ARG A 155 8.96 -17.61 -13.38
C ARG A 155 7.95 -18.46 -12.57
N PHE A 156 6.68 -18.08 -12.55
CA PHE A 156 5.62 -18.81 -11.85
C PHE A 156 4.85 -19.69 -12.82
N ASP A 157 4.50 -20.89 -12.37
CA ASP A 157 3.71 -21.84 -13.18
C ASP A 157 2.28 -21.31 -13.39
N ARG A 158 1.77 -20.53 -12.42
CA ARG A 158 0.43 -19.93 -12.44
C ARG A 158 0.40 -18.56 -11.77
N VAL A 159 -0.33 -17.63 -12.40
CA VAL A 159 -0.74 -16.36 -11.81
C VAL A 159 -2.24 -16.42 -11.55
N LEU A 160 -2.64 -16.28 -10.28
CA LEU A 160 -4.04 -16.29 -9.85
C LEU A 160 -4.53 -14.86 -9.71
N LEU A 161 -5.65 -14.55 -10.36
CA LEU A 161 -6.28 -13.23 -10.34
C LEU A 161 -7.80 -13.39 -10.41
N PHE A 162 -8.53 -12.38 -9.95
CA PHE A 162 -9.93 -12.20 -10.32
C PHE A 162 -9.99 -11.43 -11.63
N ASP A 163 -11.04 -11.71 -12.41
CA ASP A 163 -11.22 -11.09 -13.72
C ASP A 163 -11.36 -9.56 -13.62
N PHE A 164 -11.01 -8.86 -14.70
CA PHE A 164 -11.07 -7.41 -14.76
C PHE A 164 -12.36 -6.94 -15.42
N GLU A 165 -13.21 -6.26 -14.65
CA GLU A 165 -14.48 -5.71 -15.14
C GLU A 165 -14.33 -4.43 -15.99
N ASN A 166 -13.09 -3.98 -16.24
CA ASN A 166 -12.76 -2.76 -17.00
C ASN A 166 -13.54 -1.50 -16.57
N ASP A 167 -13.88 -1.41 -15.29
CA ASP A 167 -14.72 -0.36 -14.73
C ASP A 167 -13.91 0.73 -13.98
N VAL A 168 -12.58 0.61 -13.96
CA VAL A 168 -11.67 1.55 -13.31
C VAL A 168 -11.42 2.74 -14.23
N ARG A 169 -11.64 3.95 -13.71
CA ARG A 169 -11.34 5.19 -14.41
C ARG A 169 -9.86 5.55 -14.23
N ASP A 170 -9.23 5.97 -15.32
CA ASP A 170 -7.88 6.56 -15.33
C ASP A 170 -7.90 8.00 -14.81
N GLU A 171 -7.19 8.23 -13.71
CA GLU A 171 -6.87 9.53 -13.13
C GLU A 171 -5.57 10.09 -13.72
N LYS A 172 -5.71 10.90 -14.78
CA LYS A 172 -4.60 11.56 -15.50
C LYS A 172 -3.57 12.32 -14.66
N ASN A 173 -3.89 12.66 -13.41
CA ASN A 173 -3.01 13.41 -12.52
C ASN A 173 -2.21 12.50 -11.56
N ASP A 174 -2.46 11.19 -11.57
CA ASP A 174 -1.80 10.20 -10.72
C ASP A 174 -1.36 9.00 -11.57
N SER A 175 -0.10 8.99 -11.98
CA SER A 175 0.49 7.98 -12.89
C SER A 175 0.77 6.62 -12.24
N SER A 176 0.11 6.33 -11.12
CA SER A 176 0.17 5.04 -10.45
C SER A 176 -1.16 4.75 -9.75
N ASP A 177 -2.26 5.30 -10.26
CA ASP A 177 -3.60 5.05 -9.75
C ASP A 177 -4.00 3.58 -9.93
N LEU A 178 -5.26 3.23 -9.63
CA LEU A 178 -5.66 1.83 -9.73
C LEU A 178 -5.66 1.35 -11.18
N TYR A 179 -5.99 2.24 -12.12
CA TYR A 179 -5.98 1.91 -13.54
C TYR A 179 -4.56 1.57 -13.99
N ASP A 180 -3.58 2.41 -13.68
CA ASP A 180 -2.17 2.19 -14.04
C ASP A 180 -1.61 0.92 -13.41
N LEU A 181 -1.95 0.63 -12.15
CA LEU A 181 -1.55 -0.62 -11.49
C LEU A 181 -2.10 -1.84 -12.22
N GLN A 182 -3.35 -1.80 -12.66
CA GLN A 182 -3.96 -2.88 -13.44
C GLN A 182 -3.34 -3.00 -14.83
N GLN A 183 -3.08 -1.88 -15.52
CA GLN A 183 -2.46 -1.90 -16.85
C GLN A 183 -1.03 -2.44 -16.81
N HIS A 184 -0.22 -1.98 -15.84
CA HIS A 184 1.15 -2.48 -15.66
C HIS A 184 1.18 -3.99 -15.41
N PHE A 185 0.28 -4.47 -14.55
CA PHE A 185 0.15 -5.90 -14.29
C PHE A 185 -0.33 -6.69 -15.50
N LYS A 186 -1.37 -6.21 -16.21
CA LYS A 186 -1.89 -6.83 -17.44
C LYS A 186 -0.78 -6.96 -18.49
N ALA A 187 0.03 -5.92 -18.68
CA ALA A 187 1.18 -5.96 -19.57
C ALA A 187 2.21 -7.01 -19.12
N ALA A 188 2.51 -7.07 -17.82
CA ALA A 188 3.50 -8.00 -17.26
C ALA A 188 3.12 -9.48 -17.40
N ILE A 189 1.84 -9.81 -17.57
CA ILE A 189 1.36 -11.19 -17.77
C ILE A 189 0.88 -11.47 -19.21
N ASN A 190 1.10 -10.53 -20.14
CA ASN A 190 0.56 -10.59 -21.50
C ASN A 190 -0.96 -10.86 -21.54
N TYR A 191 -1.71 -10.17 -20.67
CA TYR A 191 -3.15 -10.38 -20.51
C TYR A 191 -3.91 -10.04 -21.81
N PRO A 192 -4.82 -10.90 -22.29
CA PRO A 192 -5.54 -10.67 -23.54
C PRO A 192 -6.51 -9.49 -23.43
N GLU A 193 -6.67 -8.70 -24.50
CA GLU A 193 -7.65 -7.61 -24.56
C GLU A 193 -9.10 -8.09 -24.41
N HIS A 194 -9.37 -9.34 -24.77
CA HIS A 194 -10.65 -10.03 -24.64
C HIS A 194 -10.43 -11.35 -23.91
N PHE A 195 -10.44 -11.31 -22.58
CA PHE A 195 -10.39 -12.53 -21.77
C PHE A 195 -11.74 -13.25 -21.86
N ASP A 196 -11.69 -14.52 -22.25
CA ASP A 196 -12.84 -15.42 -22.34
C ASP A 196 -12.57 -16.57 -21.37
N ALA A 197 -13.21 -16.50 -20.19
CA ALA A 197 -13.04 -17.49 -19.13
C ALA A 197 -13.53 -18.89 -19.52
N ASP A 198 -14.35 -19.02 -20.58
CA ASP A 198 -14.78 -20.31 -21.11
C ASP A 198 -13.74 -20.91 -22.09
N ARG A 199 -12.75 -20.12 -22.51
CA ARG A 199 -11.76 -20.48 -23.54
C ARG A 199 -10.35 -20.74 -23.01
N TYR A 200 -10.04 -20.32 -21.78
CA TYR A 200 -8.75 -20.45 -21.09
C TYR A 200 -8.93 -20.87 -19.63
#